data_AF-A0A453LNL2-F1
#
_entry.id   AF-A0A453LNL2-F1
#
_cell.length_a   1.000
_cell.length_b   1.000
_cell.length_c   1.000
_cell.angle_alpha   90.00
_cell.angle_beta   90.00
_cell.angle_gamma   90.00
#
_symmetry.space_group_name_H-M   'P 1'
#
loop_
_entity.id
_entity.type
_entity.pdbx_description
1 polymer ?
#
loop_
_entity_poly.entity_id
_entity_poly.type
_entity_poly.pdbx_seq_one_letter_code
_entity_poly.pdbx_strand_id
1 'polypeptide(L)'
;VVERSTGWALTHPLTISEYETLKKLLKPDFEDMVPWYSGTSTDLFKTVFDLMISVTLFVGRFDMRMMQAAMNKTPDESKSSDLLYDHLDGKDELWFDFIADTGDGGNSTYAIARLLAQPSLVVKSDDSRLIFPRGELLLIGGDLAYPNPCSFTYERRFFCPFEYALQPPAWYTPDHIALEKPELPLGVSELRQYSGPQCFMIPGNHDWFDGLNTFMRYVCHKSWLGGWFLPQKRSYFALKLPNGWWVFGLDQALHGDIDVYQFKFFAELCQQKVGEHDSVILITHEPNWLLDWYWGDKTGKNVTYLIREYLKGRCKLRMAGDLHHYMRHSCTESKEPVHVQHLLVNGCGGAFLHPTHVFENFKECYGNKYETKAVYPSYEDSSKIALGNILKFRRKNWQFDVIGGFVYFVLVFSMFPQV
;
A
#
# COMPACT_ATOMS: atom_id res chain seq x y z
N VAL A 1 22.94 -2.92 28.16
CA VAL A 1 23.27 -4.34 27.90
C VAL A 1 23.65 -4.61 26.44
N VAL A 2 23.32 -3.72 25.48
CA VAL A 2 23.56 -3.93 24.04
C VAL A 2 24.99 -3.61 23.57
N GLU A 3 25.78 -2.83 24.31
CA GLU A 3 27.19 -2.54 23.92
C GLU A 3 28.20 -3.64 24.29
N ARG A 4 27.84 -4.63 25.11
CA ARG A 4 28.78 -5.70 25.53
C ARG A 4 28.76 -6.94 24.63
N SER A 5 27.78 -7.12 23.74
CA SER A 5 27.67 -8.35 22.93
C SER A 5 28.43 -8.30 21.61
N THR A 6 28.66 -7.11 21.03
CA THR A 6 29.32 -6.96 19.71
C THR A 6 30.83 -7.23 19.77
N GLY A 7 31.51 -6.91 20.87
CA GLY A 7 32.94 -7.17 21.03
C GLY A 7 33.31 -8.65 21.24
N TRP A 8 32.39 -9.45 21.81
CA TRP A 8 32.62 -10.87 22.05
C TRP A 8 32.48 -11.70 20.76
N ALA A 9 31.49 -11.38 19.93
CA ALA A 9 31.26 -12.04 18.64
C ALA A 9 32.38 -11.78 17.61
N LEU A 10 33.09 -10.65 17.72
CA LEU A 10 34.22 -10.31 16.85
C LEU A 10 35.53 -11.02 17.23
N THR A 11 35.63 -11.57 18.45
CA THR A 11 36.85 -12.23 18.97
C THR A 11 36.75 -13.75 19.00
N HIS A 12 35.57 -14.32 18.74
CA HIS A 12 35.31 -15.77 18.71
C HIS A 12 34.56 -16.13 17.43
N PRO A 13 35.25 -16.39 16.31
CA PRO A 13 34.59 -16.78 15.07
C PRO A 13 33.87 -18.12 15.27
N LEU A 14 32.55 -18.10 15.11
CA LEU A 14 31.70 -19.28 15.20
C LEU A 14 32.11 -20.30 14.13
N THR A 15 32.08 -21.59 14.47
CA THR A 15 32.20 -22.63 13.45
C THR A 15 31.01 -22.57 12.48
N ILE A 16 31.17 -23.04 11.25
CA ILE A 16 30.09 -23.05 10.23
C ILE A 16 28.84 -23.78 10.76
N SER A 17 29.03 -24.83 11.57
CA SER A 17 27.94 -25.58 12.21
C SER A 17 27.20 -24.75 13.27
N GLU A 18 27.92 -24.01 14.11
CA GLU A 18 27.32 -23.13 15.11
C GLU A 18 26.61 -21.93 14.45
N TYR A 19 27.19 -21.38 13.38
CA TYR A 19 26.57 -20.32 12.59
C TYR A 19 25.27 -20.79 11.93
N GLU A 20 25.24 -21.97 11.30
CA GLU A 20 24.02 -22.53 10.70
C GLU A 20 22.96 -22.89 11.77
N THR A 21 23.38 -23.29 12.96
CA THR A 21 22.48 -23.55 14.10
C THR A 21 21.89 -22.24 14.66
N LEU A 22 22.72 -21.21 14.84
CA LEU A 22 22.29 -19.87 15.22
C LEU A 22 21.39 -19.25 14.15
N LYS A 23 21.68 -19.44 12.87
CA LYS A 23 20.87 -18.96 11.76
C LYS A 23 19.49 -19.63 11.70
N LYS A 24 19.40 -20.92 12.09
CA LYS A 24 18.10 -21.60 12.28
C LYS A 24 17.35 -21.07 13.51
N LEU A 25 18.05 -20.73 14.59
CA LEU A 25 17.47 -20.14 15.82
C LEU A 25 17.09 -18.65 15.66
N LEU A 26 17.76 -17.93 14.76
CA LEU A 26 17.59 -16.50 14.48
C LEU A 26 16.77 -16.24 13.21
N LYS A 27 16.20 -17.28 12.59
CA LYS A 27 15.36 -17.08 11.40
C LYS A 27 14.17 -16.21 11.83
N PRO A 28 13.93 -15.06 11.18
CA PRO A 28 12.78 -14.25 11.50
C PRO A 28 11.50 -15.04 11.24
N ASP A 29 10.46 -14.71 12.01
CA ASP A 29 9.15 -15.34 11.90
C ASP A 29 8.38 -14.93 10.63
N PHE A 30 8.87 -13.92 9.89
CA PHE A 30 8.28 -13.50 8.63
C PHE A 30 8.78 -14.32 7.44
N GLU A 31 7.94 -14.43 6.41
CA GLU A 31 8.24 -15.27 5.24
C GLU A 31 9.21 -14.62 4.25
N ASP A 32 9.95 -15.46 3.54
CA ASP A 32 10.76 -15.03 2.40
C ASP A 32 9.87 -14.56 1.22
N MET A 33 10.51 -14.03 0.17
CA MET A 33 9.83 -13.54 -1.04
C MET A 33 8.86 -14.56 -1.63
N VAL A 34 7.65 -14.11 -2.01
CA VAL A 34 6.64 -14.97 -2.63
C VAL A 34 7.23 -15.66 -3.85
N PRO A 35 7.17 -17.00 -3.92
CA PRO A 35 7.76 -17.75 -5.01
C PRO A 35 6.78 -17.86 -6.19
N TRP A 36 6.41 -16.72 -6.78
CA TRP A 36 5.40 -16.59 -7.85
C TRP A 36 5.53 -17.61 -8.98
N TYR A 37 6.76 -18.01 -9.32
CA TYR A 37 7.07 -18.91 -10.43
C TYR A 37 7.74 -20.22 -9.97
N SER A 38 7.55 -20.64 -8.72
CA SER A 38 8.05 -21.95 -8.27
C SER A 38 7.41 -23.10 -9.05
N GLY A 39 8.12 -24.23 -9.15
CA GLY A 39 7.83 -25.31 -10.08
C GLY A 39 6.49 -26.05 -9.94
N THR A 40 5.62 -25.69 -9.01
CA THR A 40 4.23 -26.19 -8.99
C THR A 40 3.25 -25.19 -9.60
N SER A 41 3.68 -23.95 -9.88
CA SER A 41 2.89 -22.82 -10.38
C SER A 41 1.57 -22.60 -9.62
N THR A 42 1.43 -23.21 -8.45
CA THR A 42 0.24 -23.23 -7.63
C THR A 42 -0.12 -21.84 -7.16
N ASP A 43 0.85 -21.02 -6.79
CA ASP A 43 0.55 -19.67 -6.28
C ASP A 43 0.10 -18.74 -7.41
N LEU A 44 0.73 -18.79 -8.59
CA LEU A 44 0.27 -18.01 -9.75
C LEU A 44 -1.10 -18.48 -10.24
N PHE A 45 -1.28 -19.79 -10.45
CA PHE A 45 -2.55 -20.35 -10.91
C PHE A 45 -3.66 -20.16 -9.87
N LYS A 46 -3.36 -20.31 -8.58
CA LYS A 46 -4.30 -20.01 -7.50
C LYS A 46 -4.63 -18.54 -7.44
N THR A 47 -3.66 -17.63 -7.59
CA THR A 47 -3.94 -16.18 -7.63
C THR A 47 -4.84 -15.82 -8.81
N VAL A 48 -4.55 -16.35 -10.00
CA VAL A 48 -5.39 -16.15 -11.19
C VAL A 48 -6.78 -16.75 -10.99
N PHE A 49 -6.86 -17.94 -10.38
CA PHE A 49 -8.13 -18.61 -10.08
C PHE A 49 -8.95 -17.87 -9.02
N ASP A 50 -8.32 -17.43 -7.93
CA ASP A 50 -8.92 -16.65 -6.85
C ASP A 50 -9.37 -15.28 -7.37
N LEU A 51 -8.58 -14.63 -8.24
CA LEU A 51 -8.99 -13.41 -8.95
C LEU A 51 -10.21 -13.69 -9.83
N MET A 52 -10.19 -14.76 -10.63
CA MET A 52 -11.32 -15.12 -11.49
C MET A 52 -12.59 -15.42 -10.68
N ILE A 53 -12.47 -16.15 -9.57
CA ILE A 53 -13.57 -16.39 -8.63
C ILE A 53 -14.05 -15.08 -7.99
N SER A 54 -13.13 -14.24 -7.53
CA SER A 54 -13.43 -12.95 -6.90
C SER A 54 -14.21 -12.04 -7.85
N VAL A 55 -13.71 -11.89 -9.09
CA VAL A 55 -14.35 -11.11 -10.15
C VAL A 55 -15.70 -11.70 -10.57
N THR A 56 -15.80 -13.03 -10.67
CA THR A 56 -17.02 -13.68 -11.19
C THR A 56 -18.12 -13.84 -10.13
N LEU A 57 -17.75 -14.07 -8.86
CA LEU A 57 -18.70 -14.34 -7.77
C LEU A 57 -18.93 -13.16 -6.84
N PHE A 58 -17.87 -12.42 -6.46
CA PHE A 58 -17.95 -11.44 -5.37
C PHE A 58 -18.14 -10.01 -5.88
N VAL A 59 -17.44 -9.62 -6.93
CA VAL A 59 -17.41 -8.27 -7.51
C VAL A 59 -18.80 -7.77 -7.96
N GLY A 60 -19.73 -8.66 -8.31
CA GLY A 60 -21.12 -8.30 -8.65
C GLY A 60 -22.19 -8.62 -7.60
N ARG A 61 -21.88 -9.42 -6.57
CA ARG A 61 -22.90 -9.95 -5.63
C ARG A 61 -22.58 -9.74 -4.15
N PHE A 62 -21.32 -9.53 -3.78
CA PHE A 62 -20.86 -9.47 -2.39
C PHE A 62 -19.78 -8.38 -2.19
N ASP A 63 -20.16 -7.12 -2.34
CA ASP A 63 -19.30 -5.98 -1.97
C ASP A 63 -19.51 -5.62 -0.49
N MET A 64 -18.49 -5.85 0.34
CA MET A 64 -18.52 -5.61 1.78
C MET A 64 -18.81 -4.14 2.12
N ARG A 65 -18.34 -3.18 1.30
CA ARG A 65 -18.60 -1.74 1.52
C ARG A 65 -20.08 -1.45 1.36
N MET A 66 -20.69 -1.97 0.29
CA MET A 66 -22.14 -1.83 0.05
C MET A 66 -22.96 -2.52 1.14
N MET A 67 -22.54 -3.69 1.62
CA MET A 67 -23.19 -4.37 2.75
C MET A 67 -23.12 -3.55 4.02
N GLN A 68 -21.93 -3.06 4.38
CA GLN A 68 -21.74 -2.19 5.55
C GLN A 68 -22.60 -0.93 5.44
N ALA A 69 -22.64 -0.28 4.27
CA ALA A 69 -23.49 0.88 4.04
C ALA A 69 -24.99 0.54 4.17
N ALA A 70 -25.42 -0.61 3.62
CA ALA A 70 -26.82 -1.05 3.65
C ALA A 70 -27.31 -1.48 5.04
N MET A 71 -26.46 -2.14 5.83
CA MET A 71 -26.76 -2.55 7.21
C MET A 71 -26.87 -1.34 8.15
N ASN A 72 -26.23 -0.22 7.81
CA ASN A 72 -26.18 0.98 8.63
C ASN A 72 -27.30 1.99 8.34
N LYS A 73 -28.41 1.58 7.71
CA LYS A 73 -29.53 2.44 7.24
C LYS A 73 -30.33 3.23 8.30
N THR A 74 -29.94 3.25 9.57
CA THR A 74 -30.49 4.24 10.53
C THR A 74 -29.84 5.62 10.31
N PRO A 75 -30.60 6.71 10.15
CA PRO A 75 -30.04 8.04 9.97
C PRO A 75 -29.62 8.56 11.34
N ASP A 76 -28.34 8.44 11.66
CA ASP A 76 -27.78 9.09 12.84
C ASP A 76 -26.58 9.92 12.39
N GLU A 77 -26.58 11.22 12.71
CA GLU A 77 -25.54 12.19 12.33
C GLU A 77 -24.16 11.83 12.93
N SER A 78 -24.15 10.94 13.93
CA SER A 78 -22.98 10.32 14.56
C SER A 78 -22.15 9.41 13.64
N LYS A 79 -22.52 9.22 12.37
CA LYS A 79 -21.86 8.25 11.47
C LYS A 79 -20.76 8.84 10.60
N SER A 80 -20.75 10.15 10.37
CA SER A 80 -19.63 10.84 9.70
C SER A 80 -18.33 10.72 10.51
N SER A 81 -18.42 10.61 11.84
CA SER A 81 -17.26 10.51 12.74
C SER A 81 -16.46 9.21 12.62
N ASP A 82 -17.01 8.15 12.01
CA ASP A 82 -16.26 6.91 11.81
C ASP A 82 -15.28 6.97 10.63
N LEU A 83 -15.51 7.93 9.72
CA LEU A 83 -14.74 8.13 8.49
C LEU A 83 -13.88 9.39 8.54
N LEU A 84 -14.32 10.40 9.28
CA LEU A 84 -13.62 11.68 9.45
C LEU A 84 -12.81 11.69 10.75
N TYR A 85 -11.52 11.96 10.63
CA TYR A 85 -10.57 12.08 11.72
C TYR A 85 -9.93 13.46 11.69
N ASP A 86 -10.17 14.28 12.70
CA ASP A 86 -9.66 15.66 12.78
C ASP A 86 -8.71 15.89 13.97
N HIS A 87 -8.34 14.81 14.68
CA HIS A 87 -7.49 14.86 15.86
C HIS A 87 -6.06 15.33 15.57
N LEU A 88 -5.62 15.27 14.32
CA LEU A 88 -4.31 15.77 13.86
C LEU A 88 -4.32 17.27 13.52
N ASP A 89 -5.51 17.88 13.39
CA ASP A 89 -5.65 19.32 13.12
C ASP A 89 -5.14 20.17 14.30
N GLY A 90 -4.73 21.41 14.01
CA GLY A 90 -4.28 22.37 15.02
C GLY A 90 -2.83 22.25 15.48
N LYS A 91 -2.03 21.35 14.89
CA LYS A 91 -0.56 21.39 15.02
C LYS A 91 0.03 22.44 14.08
N ASP A 92 1.25 22.91 14.35
CA ASP A 92 1.95 23.83 13.43
C ASP A 92 2.53 23.08 12.23
N GLU A 93 3.05 21.88 12.47
CA GLU A 93 3.63 20.99 11.46
C GLU A 93 3.21 19.54 11.69
N LEU A 94 3.32 18.72 10.64
CA LEU A 94 3.09 17.27 10.71
C LEU A 94 3.99 16.58 9.68
N TRP A 95 4.75 15.59 10.14
CA TRP A 95 5.53 14.71 9.28
C TRP A 95 4.77 13.40 9.04
N PHE A 96 4.68 12.96 7.79
CA PHE A 96 4.09 11.68 7.45
C PHE A 96 4.94 10.93 6.42
N ASP A 97 4.86 9.61 6.47
CA ASP A 97 5.49 8.71 5.51
C ASP A 97 4.41 8.02 4.66
N PHE A 98 4.75 7.69 3.40
CA PHE A 98 3.85 6.95 2.50
C PHE A 98 4.59 5.80 1.82
N ILE A 99 3.99 4.61 1.84
CA ILE A 99 4.45 3.42 1.11
C ILE A 99 3.25 2.63 0.58
N ALA A 100 3.46 1.73 -0.37
CA ALA A 100 2.47 0.75 -0.81
C ALA A 100 3.18 -0.53 -1.26
N ASP A 101 2.43 -1.61 -1.48
CA ASP A 101 2.91 -2.88 -2.04
C ASP A 101 3.95 -3.56 -1.13
N THR A 102 3.45 -4.01 0.02
CA THR A 102 4.21 -4.70 1.08
C THR A 102 3.92 -6.20 1.11
N GLY A 103 4.72 -6.97 1.84
CA GLY A 103 4.39 -8.36 2.14
C GLY A 103 4.55 -9.34 0.97
N ASP A 104 5.16 -8.92 -0.13
CA ASP A 104 5.69 -9.83 -1.15
C ASP A 104 7.05 -10.39 -0.71
N GLY A 105 8.00 -9.54 -0.33
CA GLY A 105 9.30 -9.94 0.19
C GLY A 105 9.49 -9.64 1.68
N GLY A 106 9.67 -10.65 2.54
CA GLY A 106 9.85 -10.39 3.98
C GLY A 106 11.08 -9.56 4.32
N ASN A 107 12.24 -9.87 3.76
CA ASN A 107 13.47 -9.09 4.01
C ASN A 107 13.38 -7.65 3.47
N SER A 108 12.79 -7.46 2.28
CA SER A 108 12.61 -6.14 1.67
C SER A 108 11.56 -5.31 2.42
N THR A 109 10.41 -5.90 2.74
CA THR A 109 9.38 -5.24 3.58
C THR A 109 9.91 -4.92 4.96
N TYR A 110 10.66 -5.83 5.61
CA TYR A 110 11.30 -5.56 6.89
C TYR A 110 12.30 -4.40 6.80
N ALA A 111 13.11 -4.35 5.73
CA ALA A 111 14.07 -3.26 5.56
C ALA A 111 13.38 -1.89 5.49
N ILE A 112 12.27 -1.79 4.75
CA ILE A 112 11.47 -0.56 4.65
C ILE A 112 10.77 -0.25 5.98
N ALA A 113 10.10 -1.21 6.60
CA ALA A 113 9.46 -1.05 7.90
C ALA A 113 10.45 -0.57 8.97
N ARG A 114 11.67 -1.10 8.96
CA ARG A 114 12.75 -0.70 9.87
C ARG A 114 13.21 0.74 9.64
N LEU A 115 13.22 1.23 8.41
CA LEU A 115 13.49 2.64 8.11
C LEU A 115 12.37 3.53 8.64
N LEU A 116 11.12 3.18 8.36
CA LEU A 116 9.93 3.91 8.84
C LEU A 116 9.86 3.97 10.38
N ALA A 117 10.35 2.94 11.07
CA ALA A 117 10.35 2.88 12.52
C ALA A 117 11.39 3.80 13.19
N GLN A 118 12.44 4.22 12.47
CA GLN A 118 13.54 4.98 13.07
C GLN A 118 13.05 6.34 13.60
N PRO A 119 13.46 6.76 14.81
CA PRO A 119 13.10 8.09 15.33
C PRO A 119 13.56 9.25 14.44
N SER A 120 14.63 9.02 13.67
CA SER A 120 15.14 9.95 12.68
C SER A 120 15.77 9.20 11.51
N LEU A 121 15.60 9.72 10.30
CA LEU A 121 16.23 9.22 9.08
C LEU A 121 17.34 10.17 8.63
N VAL A 122 18.55 9.62 8.46
CA VAL A 122 19.70 10.36 7.92
C VAL A 122 19.82 10.06 6.43
N VAL A 123 19.52 11.05 5.60
CA VAL A 123 19.62 10.96 4.15
C VAL A 123 20.86 11.70 3.69
N LYS A 124 21.69 11.06 2.87
CA LYS A 124 22.82 11.71 2.21
C LYS A 124 22.31 12.35 0.92
N SER A 125 22.47 13.66 0.80
CA SER A 125 22.20 14.41 -0.43
C SER A 125 23.46 15.16 -0.81
N ASP A 126 24.07 14.78 -1.93
CA ASP A 126 25.33 15.29 -2.47
C ASP A 126 26.43 15.46 -1.39
N ASP A 127 26.52 16.63 -0.77
CA ASP A 127 27.53 17.01 0.24
C ASP A 127 26.97 17.23 1.66
N SER A 128 25.67 17.04 1.87
CA SER A 128 24.99 17.30 3.14
C SER A 128 24.32 16.04 3.71
N ARG A 129 24.29 15.97 5.05
CA ARG A 129 23.49 14.99 5.78
C ARG A 129 22.22 15.67 6.24
N LEU A 130 21.09 15.32 5.63
CA LEU A 130 19.78 15.77 6.05
C LEU A 130 19.25 14.79 7.08
N ILE A 131 18.71 15.32 8.18
CA ILE A 131 18.09 14.53 9.24
C ILE A 131 16.61 14.87 9.25
N PHE A 132 15.78 13.86 9.00
CA PHE A 132 14.32 13.97 9.05
C PHE A 132 13.81 13.26 10.29
N PRO A 133 12.79 13.79 10.98
CA PRO A 133 12.11 13.05 12.04
C PRO A 133 11.34 11.87 11.45
N ARG A 134 10.99 10.90 12.28
CA ARG A 134 9.99 9.89 11.92
C ARG A 134 8.65 10.55 11.60
N GLY A 135 7.92 10.04 10.61
CA GLY A 135 6.52 10.39 10.47
C GLY A 135 5.72 10.10 11.74
N GLU A 136 4.90 11.07 12.16
CA GLU A 136 3.86 10.84 13.18
C GLU A 136 2.69 10.03 12.60
N LEU A 137 2.53 10.09 11.28
CA LEU A 137 1.50 9.41 10.51
C LEU A 137 2.16 8.56 9.41
N LEU A 138 1.83 7.27 9.36
CA LEU A 138 2.17 6.39 8.25
C LEU A 138 0.92 6.12 7.41
N LEU A 139 1.03 6.37 6.10
CA LEU A 139 -0.03 6.10 5.13
C LEU A 139 0.39 4.92 4.25
N ILE A 140 -0.42 3.85 4.21
CA ILE A 140 -0.15 2.68 3.35
C ILE A 140 -1.17 2.61 2.21
N GLY A 141 -0.68 2.60 0.97
CA GLY A 141 -1.44 2.72 -0.27
C GLY A 141 -1.98 1.41 -0.85
N GLY A 142 -2.25 0.40 -0.02
CA GLY A 142 -2.78 -0.90 -0.47
C GLY A 142 -1.72 -1.95 -0.74
N ASP A 143 -2.22 -3.15 -1.03
CA ASP A 143 -1.48 -4.40 -1.19
C ASP A 143 -0.60 -4.69 0.01
N LEU A 144 -1.26 -5.04 1.11
CA LEU A 144 -0.60 -5.23 2.40
C LEU A 144 0.17 -6.55 2.46
N ALA A 145 -0.40 -7.62 1.87
CA ALA A 145 0.20 -8.95 1.89
C ALA A 145 -0.12 -9.77 0.63
N TYR A 146 0.92 -10.35 0.04
CA TYR A 146 0.83 -11.22 -1.13
C TYR A 146 0.87 -12.71 -0.77
N PRO A 147 0.40 -13.60 -1.66
CA PRO A 147 -0.28 -13.30 -2.93
C PRO A 147 -1.79 -13.11 -2.77
N ASN A 148 -2.36 -13.52 -1.65
CA ASN A 148 -3.79 -13.42 -1.39
C ASN A 148 -4.03 -13.10 0.09
N PRO A 149 -5.18 -12.51 0.44
CA PRO A 149 -5.49 -12.14 1.81
C PRO A 149 -5.89 -13.39 2.58
N CYS A 150 -5.22 -13.64 3.70
CA CYS A 150 -5.62 -14.61 4.72
C CYS A 150 -4.84 -14.35 6.01
N SER A 151 -5.25 -14.99 7.11
CA SER A 151 -4.57 -14.83 8.41
C SER A 151 -3.06 -15.07 8.31
N PHE A 152 -2.63 -16.12 7.60
CA PHE A 152 -1.22 -16.45 7.44
C PHE A 152 -0.42 -15.36 6.71
N THR A 153 -0.91 -14.88 5.56
CA THR A 153 -0.18 -13.87 4.77
C THR A 153 -0.14 -12.54 5.52
N TYR A 154 -1.25 -12.10 6.11
CA TYR A 154 -1.27 -10.87 6.90
C TYR A 154 -0.36 -10.95 8.12
N GLU A 155 -0.39 -12.04 8.89
CA GLU A 155 0.48 -12.20 10.07
C GLU A 155 1.95 -12.26 9.66
N ARG A 156 2.30 -13.22 8.79
CA ARG A 156 3.69 -13.56 8.54
C ARG A 156 4.36 -12.64 7.53
N ARG A 157 3.61 -12.00 6.62
CA ARG A 157 4.20 -11.17 5.55
C ARG A 157 4.02 -9.68 5.78
N PHE A 158 2.99 -9.26 6.51
CA PHE A 158 2.73 -7.84 6.79
C PHE A 158 2.98 -7.47 8.26
N PHE A 159 2.31 -8.12 9.22
CA PHE A 159 2.41 -7.76 10.64
C PHE A 159 3.79 -8.07 11.23
N CYS A 160 4.31 -9.29 11.07
CA CYS A 160 5.58 -9.68 11.65
C CYS A 160 6.75 -8.75 11.26
N PRO A 161 6.97 -8.37 9.98
CA PRO A 161 8.00 -7.40 9.64
C PRO A 161 7.86 -6.05 10.36
N PHE A 162 6.64 -5.53 10.49
CA PHE A 162 6.40 -4.26 11.18
C PHE A 162 6.54 -4.37 12.70
N GLU A 163 6.10 -5.47 13.31
CA GLU A 163 6.30 -5.76 14.74
C GLU A 163 7.78 -5.88 15.08
N TYR A 164 8.58 -6.53 14.23
CA TYR A 164 10.03 -6.59 14.37
C TYR A 164 10.70 -5.21 14.22
N ALA A 165 10.18 -4.36 13.33
CA ALA A 165 10.71 -3.03 13.08
C ALA A 165 10.40 -2.04 14.20
N LEU A 166 9.17 -2.06 14.71
CA LEU A 166 8.69 -1.22 15.81
C LEU A 166 7.81 -2.08 16.71
N GLN A 167 8.30 -2.40 17.90
CA GLN A 167 7.61 -3.31 18.81
C GLN A 167 6.26 -2.73 19.27
N PRO A 168 5.20 -3.56 19.35
CA PRO A 168 3.91 -3.13 19.88
C PRO A 168 3.97 -2.84 21.39
N PRO A 169 2.93 -2.20 21.96
CA PRO A 169 2.84 -2.02 23.40
C PRO A 169 2.92 -3.34 24.16
N ALA A 170 3.43 -3.31 25.40
CA ALA A 170 3.69 -4.51 26.19
C ALA A 170 2.42 -5.35 26.52
N TRP A 171 1.24 -4.76 26.43
CA TRP A 171 -0.05 -5.43 26.65
C TRP A 171 -0.72 -5.89 25.35
N TYR A 172 -0.08 -5.70 24.19
CA TYR A 172 -0.60 -6.20 22.92
C TYR A 172 -0.64 -7.73 22.93
N THR A 173 -1.77 -8.29 22.51
CA THR A 173 -1.91 -9.72 22.26
C THR A 173 -2.31 -9.96 20.80
N PRO A 174 -1.66 -10.89 20.08
CA PRO A 174 -1.97 -11.16 18.67
C PRO A 174 -3.43 -11.51 18.38
N ASP A 175 -4.15 -12.10 19.33
CA ASP A 175 -5.56 -12.48 19.14
C ASP A 175 -6.55 -11.37 19.55
N HIS A 176 -6.06 -10.20 19.97
CA HIS A 176 -6.92 -9.10 20.42
C HIS A 176 -7.77 -8.54 19.27
N ILE A 177 -9.04 -8.27 19.59
CA ILE A 177 -10.01 -7.62 18.72
C ILE A 177 -10.58 -6.44 19.49
N ALA A 178 -10.41 -5.23 18.94
CA ALA A 178 -10.98 -4.02 19.51
C ALA A 178 -12.51 -4.09 19.48
N LEU A 179 -13.14 -3.96 20.65
CA LEU A 179 -14.60 -3.90 20.77
C LEU A 179 -15.12 -2.56 20.26
N GLU A 180 -14.42 -1.48 20.62
CA GLU A 180 -14.70 -0.12 20.18
C GLU A 180 -13.40 0.55 19.76
N LYS A 181 -13.41 1.15 18.57
CA LYS A 181 -12.27 1.93 18.06
C LYS A 181 -12.52 3.43 18.18
N PRO A 182 -11.46 4.26 18.32
CA PRO A 182 -10.08 3.85 18.62
C PRO A 182 -9.96 3.33 20.05
N GLU A 183 -9.24 2.22 20.25
CA GLU A 183 -8.96 1.69 21.58
C GLU A 183 -7.74 2.43 22.17
N LEU A 184 -8.02 3.53 22.86
CA LEU A 184 -6.98 4.43 23.35
C LEU A 184 -6.09 3.77 24.43
N PRO A 185 -4.78 4.04 24.44
CA PRO A 185 -3.89 3.59 25.51
C PRO A 185 -4.33 4.09 26.89
N LEU A 186 -3.93 3.37 27.95
CA LEU A 186 -4.20 3.77 29.33
C LEU A 186 -3.69 5.20 29.60
N GLY A 187 -4.56 6.05 30.15
CA GLY A 187 -4.24 7.44 30.46
C GLY A 187 -4.50 8.43 29.31
N VAL A 188 -4.91 7.95 28.14
CA VAL A 188 -5.33 8.78 27.00
C VAL A 188 -6.86 8.79 26.95
N SER A 189 -7.48 9.95 27.15
CA SER A 189 -8.95 10.07 27.14
C SER A 189 -9.51 10.37 25.76
N GLU A 190 -8.72 11.05 24.92
CA GLU A 190 -9.11 11.44 23.56
C GLU A 190 -7.99 11.14 22.57
N LEU A 191 -8.33 10.80 21.33
CA LEU A 191 -7.35 10.50 20.29
C LEU A 191 -6.38 11.67 20.02
N ARG A 192 -6.84 12.92 20.18
CA ARG A 192 -6.03 14.14 20.04
C ARG A 192 -4.89 14.22 21.06
N GLN A 193 -5.02 13.55 22.21
CA GLN A 193 -4.00 13.50 23.27
C GLN A 193 -2.94 12.42 23.02
N TYR A 194 -3.16 11.52 22.06
CA TYR A 194 -2.19 10.48 21.73
C TYR A 194 -1.03 11.05 20.90
N SER A 195 0.18 10.99 21.46
CA SER A 195 1.41 11.51 20.84
C SER A 195 2.25 10.43 20.14
N GLY A 196 1.81 9.17 20.14
CA GLY A 196 2.53 8.09 19.49
C GLY A 196 2.29 8.04 17.98
N PRO A 197 3.09 7.25 17.24
CA PRO A 197 2.93 7.12 15.80
C PRO A 197 1.63 6.39 15.46
N GLN A 198 0.97 6.84 14.39
CA GLN A 198 -0.32 6.33 13.92
C GLN A 198 -0.22 5.85 12.49
N CYS A 199 -1.03 4.88 12.11
CA CYS A 199 -1.08 4.38 10.74
C CYS A 199 -2.52 4.31 10.23
N PHE A 200 -2.69 4.75 8.99
CA PHE A 200 -3.90 4.61 8.21
C PHE A 200 -3.55 3.99 6.86
N MET A 201 -4.45 3.18 6.32
CA MET A 201 -4.18 2.44 5.09
C MET A 201 -5.43 2.18 4.28
N ILE A 202 -5.29 2.12 2.96
CA ILE A 202 -6.36 1.67 2.08
C ILE A 202 -6.07 0.23 1.63
N PRO A 203 -7.07 -0.56 1.23
CA PRO A 203 -6.83 -1.87 0.62
C PRO A 203 -6.40 -1.72 -0.85
N GLY A 204 -5.56 -2.65 -1.30
CA GLY A 204 -5.26 -2.88 -2.72
C GLY A 204 -6.04 -4.05 -3.31
N ASN A 205 -5.77 -4.40 -4.56
CA ASN A 205 -6.46 -5.52 -5.22
C ASN A 205 -6.14 -6.86 -4.52
N HIS A 206 -4.92 -7.07 -4.03
CA HIS A 206 -4.55 -8.27 -3.28
C HIS A 206 -5.23 -8.37 -1.91
N ASP A 207 -5.72 -7.27 -1.35
CA ASP A 207 -6.49 -7.26 -0.10
C ASP A 207 -7.98 -7.60 -0.30
N TRP A 208 -8.43 -7.55 -1.56
CA TRP A 208 -9.83 -7.70 -1.93
C TRP A 208 -10.24 -9.10 -2.41
N PHE A 209 -9.29 -10.02 -2.64
CA PHE A 209 -9.61 -11.37 -3.14
C PHE A 209 -10.47 -12.22 -2.20
N ASP A 210 -10.60 -11.87 -0.92
CA ASP A 210 -11.53 -12.52 0.01
C ASP A 210 -12.78 -11.68 0.32
N GLY A 211 -13.05 -10.66 -0.51
CA GLY A 211 -14.14 -9.72 -0.28
C GLY A 211 -13.87 -8.75 0.88
N LEU A 212 -12.61 -8.35 1.09
CA LEU A 212 -12.13 -7.41 2.10
C LEU A 212 -12.19 -7.94 3.55
N ASN A 213 -12.48 -9.23 3.75
CA ASN A 213 -12.70 -9.78 5.09
C ASN A 213 -11.43 -9.74 5.95
N THR A 214 -10.29 -10.18 5.41
CA THR A 214 -9.01 -10.17 6.14
C THR A 214 -8.57 -8.74 6.45
N PHE A 215 -8.72 -7.81 5.51
CA PHE A 215 -8.42 -6.39 5.74
C PHE A 215 -9.24 -5.85 6.92
N MET A 216 -10.55 -6.08 6.96
CA MET A 216 -11.39 -5.60 8.07
C MET A 216 -10.93 -6.18 9.41
N ARG A 217 -10.61 -7.48 9.46
CA ARG A 217 -10.14 -8.15 10.67
C ARG A 217 -8.82 -7.58 11.18
N TYR A 218 -7.84 -7.38 10.30
CA TYR A 218 -6.50 -7.00 10.72
C TYR A 218 -6.29 -5.49 10.80
N VAL A 219 -6.95 -4.69 9.98
CA VAL A 219 -6.78 -3.24 9.96
C VAL A 219 -7.86 -2.56 10.79
N CYS A 220 -9.13 -2.89 10.55
CA CYS A 220 -10.25 -2.20 11.18
C CYS A 220 -10.61 -2.75 12.57
N HIS A 221 -10.21 -3.98 12.93
CA HIS A 221 -10.49 -4.53 14.25
C HIS A 221 -9.25 -4.69 15.16
N LYS A 222 -8.02 -4.65 14.65
CA LYS A 222 -6.82 -4.57 15.52
C LYS A 222 -6.43 -3.12 15.78
N SER A 223 -5.88 -2.86 16.96
CA SER A 223 -5.50 -1.50 17.39
C SER A 223 -4.04 -1.14 17.06
N TRP A 224 -3.21 -2.11 16.63
CA TRP A 224 -1.77 -1.93 16.49
C TRP A 224 -1.19 -2.72 15.31
N LEU A 225 -0.27 -2.09 14.58
CA LEU A 225 0.65 -2.72 13.62
C LEU A 225 2.08 -2.50 14.15
N GLY A 226 2.60 -3.46 14.91
CA GLY A 226 3.74 -3.17 15.76
C GLY A 226 3.44 -1.98 16.67
N GLY A 227 4.34 -1.01 16.77
CA GLY A 227 4.12 0.21 17.56
C GLY A 227 3.32 1.31 16.85
N TRP A 228 2.79 1.06 15.64
CA TRP A 228 1.90 2.00 14.95
C TRP A 228 0.47 1.81 15.41
N PHE A 229 -0.17 2.87 15.92
CA PHE A 229 -1.56 2.81 16.35
C PHE A 229 -2.54 2.86 15.17
N LEU A 230 -3.55 1.99 15.17
CA LEU A 230 -4.55 1.84 14.10
C LEU A 230 -5.93 2.33 14.55
N PRO A 231 -6.22 3.64 14.52
CA PRO A 231 -7.53 4.17 14.91
C PRO A 231 -8.64 3.89 13.87
N GLN A 232 -8.27 3.56 12.63
CA GLN A 232 -9.14 3.39 11.49
C GLN A 232 -10.23 2.32 11.68
N LYS A 233 -11.47 2.63 11.28
CA LYS A 233 -12.66 1.77 11.41
C LYS A 233 -13.21 1.20 10.10
N ARG A 234 -12.86 1.82 8.96
CA ARG A 234 -13.41 1.52 7.63
C ARG A 234 -12.26 1.46 6.62
N SER A 235 -12.46 0.88 5.45
CA SER A 235 -11.41 0.76 4.42
C SER A 235 -11.05 2.04 3.69
N TYR A 236 -11.89 3.08 3.82
CA TYR A 236 -11.64 4.43 3.33
C TYR A 236 -11.81 5.44 4.48
N PHE A 237 -11.19 6.60 4.36
CA PHE A 237 -11.17 7.60 5.44
C PHE A 237 -10.85 9.01 4.91
N ALA A 238 -11.15 10.01 5.73
CA ALA A 238 -10.71 11.39 5.57
C ALA A 238 -9.98 11.85 6.84
N LEU A 239 -8.75 12.34 6.68
CA LEU A 239 -7.98 12.98 7.74
C LEU A 239 -7.95 14.48 7.50
N LYS A 240 -8.33 15.27 8.50
CA LYS A 240 -8.02 16.69 8.55
C LYS A 240 -6.64 16.87 9.19
N LEU A 241 -5.73 17.45 8.43
CA LEU A 241 -4.37 17.75 8.82
C LEU A 241 -4.22 19.25 9.15
N PRO A 242 -3.11 19.66 9.78
CA PRO A 242 -2.78 21.06 9.99
C PRO A 242 -2.87 21.94 8.75
N ASN A 243 -3.08 23.25 8.96
CA ASN A 243 -2.93 24.28 7.94
C ASN A 243 -3.83 24.09 6.71
N GLY A 244 -5.05 23.58 6.90
CA GLY A 244 -6.02 23.39 5.81
C GLY A 244 -5.68 22.24 4.87
N TRP A 245 -4.82 21.30 5.29
CA TRP A 245 -4.53 20.10 4.52
C TRP A 245 -5.47 18.95 4.88
N TRP A 246 -5.75 18.11 3.89
CA TRP A 246 -6.58 16.92 4.04
C TRP A 246 -5.94 15.73 3.34
N VAL A 247 -6.18 14.53 3.87
CA VAL A 247 -5.86 13.27 3.19
C VAL A 247 -7.14 12.47 3.02
N PHE A 248 -7.48 12.08 1.80
CA PHE A 248 -8.56 11.13 1.52
C PHE A 248 -7.95 9.80 1.07
N GLY A 249 -8.17 8.75 1.85
CA GLY A 249 -7.88 7.38 1.45
C GLY A 249 -9.11 6.77 0.80
N LEU A 250 -9.01 6.39 -0.48
CA LEU A 250 -10.09 5.82 -1.26
C LEU A 250 -9.93 4.31 -1.45
N ASP A 251 -11.01 3.56 -1.29
CA ASP A 251 -11.04 2.13 -1.54
C ASP A 251 -11.66 1.87 -2.92
N GLN A 252 -10.85 1.36 -3.85
CA GLN A 252 -11.25 1.12 -5.26
C GLN A 252 -11.79 -0.29 -5.51
N ALA A 253 -11.67 -1.19 -4.54
CA ALA A 253 -11.94 -2.63 -4.73
C ALA A 253 -11.27 -3.20 -5.99
N LEU A 254 -11.89 -4.22 -6.58
CA LEU A 254 -11.43 -4.84 -7.84
C LEU A 254 -12.01 -4.17 -9.10
N HIS A 255 -12.78 -3.08 -8.93
CA HIS A 255 -13.44 -2.37 -10.05
C HIS A 255 -12.66 -1.14 -10.53
N GLY A 256 -11.58 -0.76 -9.84
CA GLY A 256 -10.78 0.42 -10.18
C GLY A 256 -11.49 1.76 -9.95
N ASP A 257 -12.55 1.79 -9.12
CA ASP A 257 -13.30 3.02 -8.84
C ASP A 257 -14.01 2.98 -7.47
N ILE A 258 -14.41 4.15 -6.98
CA ILE A 258 -15.17 4.29 -5.73
C ILE A 258 -16.67 4.04 -5.96
N ASP A 259 -17.32 3.44 -4.97
CA ASP A 259 -18.77 3.25 -4.98
C ASP A 259 -19.55 4.56 -4.71
N VAL A 260 -20.87 4.51 -4.88
CA VAL A 260 -21.74 5.69 -4.71
C VAL A 260 -21.77 6.24 -3.28
N TYR A 261 -21.57 5.40 -2.26
CA TYR A 261 -21.58 5.82 -0.86
C TYR A 261 -20.28 6.55 -0.52
N GLN A 262 -19.14 6.01 -0.94
CA GLN A 262 -17.85 6.71 -0.85
C GLN A 262 -17.90 8.05 -1.59
N PHE A 263 -18.39 8.03 -2.84
CA PHE A 263 -18.52 9.24 -3.64
C PHE A 263 -19.38 10.29 -2.91
N LYS A 264 -20.56 9.91 -2.42
CA LYS A 264 -21.45 10.79 -1.67
C LYS A 264 -20.76 11.38 -0.44
N PHE A 265 -20.09 10.55 0.36
CA PHE A 265 -19.37 10.98 1.55
C PHE A 265 -18.31 12.05 1.23
N PHE A 266 -17.41 11.78 0.27
CA PHE A 266 -16.36 12.74 -0.08
C PHE A 266 -16.91 13.99 -0.77
N ALA A 267 -17.94 13.86 -1.59
CA ALA A 267 -18.63 14.98 -2.21
C ALA A 267 -19.25 15.93 -1.17
N GLU A 268 -20.00 15.38 -0.21
CA GLU A 268 -20.58 16.13 0.91
C GLU A 268 -19.49 16.76 1.78
N LEU A 269 -18.41 16.02 2.08
CA LEU A 269 -17.27 16.53 2.84
C LEU A 269 -16.61 17.74 2.13
N CYS A 270 -16.42 17.65 0.82
CA CYS A 270 -15.86 18.72 -0.01
C CYS A 270 -16.72 19.97 -0.07
N GLN A 271 -18.04 19.83 0.09
CA GLN A 271 -19.01 20.93 0.06
C GLN A 271 -19.22 21.56 1.45
N GLN A 272 -19.16 20.76 2.51
CA GLN A 272 -19.56 21.16 3.85
C GLN A 272 -18.39 21.52 4.77
N LYS A 273 -17.22 20.89 4.60
CA LYS A 273 -16.10 21.00 5.56
C LYS A 273 -14.77 21.40 4.94
N VAL A 274 -14.45 20.94 3.73
CA VAL A 274 -13.21 21.34 3.05
C VAL A 274 -13.36 22.77 2.55
N GLY A 275 -12.53 23.69 3.04
CA GLY A 275 -12.55 25.09 2.64
C GLY A 275 -12.17 25.31 1.17
N GLU A 276 -12.49 26.50 0.63
CA GLU A 276 -12.15 26.86 -0.75
C GLU A 276 -10.64 26.95 -1.00
N HIS A 277 -9.87 27.25 0.04
CA HIS A 277 -8.42 27.38 0.01
C HIS A 277 -7.68 26.16 0.59
N ASP A 278 -8.42 25.18 1.08
CA ASP A 278 -7.83 23.95 1.60
C ASP A 278 -7.19 23.11 0.48
N SER A 279 -6.22 22.29 0.86
CA SER A 279 -5.50 21.41 -0.04
C SER A 279 -5.75 19.96 0.31
N VAL A 280 -5.95 19.13 -0.71
CA VAL A 280 -6.29 17.72 -0.56
C VAL A 280 -5.20 16.84 -1.18
N ILE A 281 -4.79 15.84 -0.43
CA ILE A 281 -4.00 14.71 -0.87
C ILE A 281 -4.96 13.53 -1.07
N LEU A 282 -4.99 12.97 -2.28
CA LEU A 282 -5.78 11.78 -2.59
C LEU A 282 -4.87 10.55 -2.60
N ILE A 283 -5.30 9.48 -1.96
CA ILE A 283 -4.64 8.18 -2.00
C ILE A 283 -5.61 7.20 -2.66
N THR A 284 -5.16 6.63 -3.78
CA THR A 284 -5.80 5.51 -4.48
C THR A 284 -4.81 4.37 -4.54
N HIS A 285 -5.24 3.11 -4.56
CA HIS A 285 -4.27 2.02 -4.66
C HIS A 285 -3.63 2.01 -6.04
N GLU A 286 -4.45 2.03 -7.10
CA GLU A 286 -3.96 2.00 -8.46
C GLU A 286 -3.65 3.41 -9.02
N PRO A 287 -2.53 3.57 -9.74
CA PRO A 287 -2.20 4.80 -10.44
C PRO A 287 -2.94 4.85 -11.78
N ASN A 288 -4.27 4.91 -11.76
CA ASN A 288 -5.07 4.82 -12.99
C ASN A 288 -4.67 5.86 -14.05
N TRP A 289 -4.17 7.04 -13.66
CA TRP A 289 -3.69 8.03 -14.63
C TRP A 289 -2.56 7.50 -15.53
N LEU A 290 -1.71 6.62 -14.98
CA LEU A 290 -0.56 6.06 -15.67
C LEU A 290 -0.93 4.77 -16.39
N LEU A 291 -1.72 3.91 -15.74
CA LEU A 291 -2.22 2.66 -16.32
C LEU A 291 -3.17 2.92 -17.49
N ASP A 292 -4.12 3.84 -17.35
CA ASP A 292 -5.05 4.23 -18.42
C ASP A 292 -4.29 4.80 -19.62
N TRP A 293 -3.25 5.60 -19.39
CA TRP A 293 -2.40 6.11 -20.47
C TRP A 293 -1.68 5.00 -21.21
N TYR A 294 -1.13 4.02 -20.47
CA TYR A 294 -0.38 2.91 -21.04
C TYR A 294 -1.26 1.95 -21.84
N TRP A 295 -2.43 1.60 -21.29
CA TRP A 295 -3.37 0.66 -21.90
C TRP A 295 -4.36 1.29 -22.90
N GLY A 296 -4.49 2.62 -22.88
CA GLY A 296 -5.48 3.34 -23.70
C GLY A 296 -6.90 3.27 -23.14
N ASP A 297 -7.04 3.00 -21.85
CA ASP A 297 -8.32 2.84 -21.15
C ASP A 297 -8.77 4.12 -20.43
N LYS A 298 -9.95 4.06 -19.79
CA LYS A 298 -10.50 5.14 -18.94
C LYS A 298 -11.24 4.56 -17.75
N THR A 299 -10.54 4.44 -16.62
CA THR A 299 -11.05 3.93 -15.34
C THR A 299 -11.23 5.06 -14.33
N GLY A 300 -11.63 4.76 -13.08
CA GLY A 300 -11.74 5.77 -12.02
C GLY A 300 -12.63 6.97 -12.37
N LYS A 301 -13.80 6.73 -12.98
CA LYS A 301 -14.70 7.80 -13.46
C LYS A 301 -15.26 8.61 -12.30
N ASN A 302 -15.68 7.96 -11.22
CA ASN A 302 -16.23 8.63 -10.04
C ASN A 302 -15.12 9.42 -9.32
N VAL A 303 -13.92 8.84 -9.17
CA VAL A 303 -12.75 9.56 -8.63
C VAL A 303 -12.42 10.79 -9.49
N THR A 304 -12.39 10.65 -10.81
CA THR A 304 -12.13 11.77 -11.74
C THR A 304 -13.20 12.85 -11.63
N TYR A 305 -14.47 12.46 -11.50
CA TYR A 305 -15.58 13.39 -11.33
C TYR A 305 -15.51 14.11 -9.97
N LEU A 306 -15.15 13.41 -8.89
CA LEU A 306 -14.89 14.01 -7.57
C LEU A 306 -13.78 15.06 -7.64
N ILE A 307 -12.67 14.75 -8.31
CA ILE A 307 -11.53 15.66 -8.49
C ILE A 307 -11.95 16.93 -9.26
N ARG A 308 -12.66 16.75 -10.39
CA ARG A 308 -13.02 17.85 -11.28
C ARG A 308 -14.12 18.73 -10.69
N GLU A 309 -15.21 18.13 -10.24
CA GLU A 309 -16.43 18.85 -9.90
C GLU A 309 -16.53 19.24 -8.43
N TYR A 310 -15.91 18.47 -7.52
CA TYR A 310 -16.02 18.75 -6.09
C TYR A 310 -14.73 19.35 -5.53
N LEU A 311 -13.56 18.79 -5.88
CA LEU A 311 -12.29 19.36 -5.42
C LEU A 311 -11.90 20.63 -6.18
N LYS A 312 -12.24 20.76 -7.47
CA LYS A 312 -12.07 21.99 -8.26
C LYS A 312 -10.66 22.63 -8.14
N GLY A 313 -9.61 21.81 -8.24
CA GLY A 313 -8.21 22.26 -8.16
C GLY A 313 -7.59 22.29 -6.74
N ARG A 314 -8.35 21.85 -5.73
CA ARG A 314 -7.86 21.64 -4.36
C ARG A 314 -7.02 20.37 -4.21
N CYS A 315 -7.08 19.42 -5.15
CA CYS A 315 -6.20 18.25 -5.14
C CYS A 315 -4.76 18.64 -5.48
N LYS A 316 -3.86 18.70 -4.49
CA LYS A 316 -2.46 19.07 -4.71
C LYS A 316 -1.55 17.87 -4.97
N LEU A 317 -1.91 16.71 -4.44
CA LEU A 317 -1.15 15.49 -4.61
C LEU A 317 -2.09 14.30 -4.75
N ARG A 318 -1.86 13.46 -5.76
CA ARG A 318 -2.48 12.14 -5.85
C ARG A 318 -1.39 11.08 -5.75
N MET A 319 -1.53 10.18 -4.79
CA MET A 319 -0.57 9.12 -4.47
C MET A 319 -1.17 7.75 -4.74
N ALA A 320 -0.33 6.82 -5.20
CA ALA A 320 -0.72 5.43 -5.45
C ALA A 320 0.44 4.43 -5.30
N GLY A 321 0.07 3.15 -5.21
CA GLY A 321 0.94 1.97 -5.24
C GLY A 321 0.75 1.18 -6.54
N ASP A 322 0.53 -0.13 -6.43
CA ASP A 322 0.30 -1.17 -7.48
C ASP A 322 1.48 -1.34 -8.45
N LEU A 323 2.03 -0.22 -8.91
CA LEU A 323 3.30 -0.18 -9.61
C LEU A 323 4.44 -0.13 -8.60
N HIS A 324 5.15 -1.25 -8.48
CA HIS A 324 6.27 -1.47 -7.55
C HIS A 324 7.55 -0.73 -7.96
N HIS A 325 7.45 0.59 -8.04
CA HIS A 325 8.54 1.52 -8.28
C HIS A 325 8.18 2.88 -7.68
N TYR A 326 9.10 3.84 -7.77
CA TYR A 326 8.84 5.23 -7.42
C TYR A 326 8.82 6.09 -8.68
N MET A 327 7.80 6.92 -8.82
CA MET A 327 7.70 7.87 -9.93
C MET A 327 6.90 9.10 -9.53
N ARG A 328 7.48 10.29 -9.72
CA ARG A 328 6.83 11.57 -9.41
C ARG A 328 6.73 12.44 -10.65
N HIS A 329 5.52 12.89 -10.94
CA HIS A 329 5.25 13.88 -11.97
C HIS A 329 4.68 15.16 -11.37
N SER A 330 4.99 16.29 -12.02
CA SER A 330 4.41 17.59 -11.67
C SER A 330 3.86 18.25 -12.92
N CYS A 331 2.71 18.91 -12.78
CA CYS A 331 2.15 19.74 -13.83
C CYS A 331 3.11 20.91 -14.13
N THR A 332 3.41 21.15 -15.41
CA THR A 332 4.34 22.21 -15.86
C THR A 332 3.69 23.23 -16.79
N GLU A 333 2.77 22.80 -17.64
CA GLU A 333 1.99 23.67 -18.52
C GLU A 333 0.50 23.34 -18.39
N SER A 334 -0.32 24.37 -18.22
CA SER A 334 -1.75 24.25 -18.06
C SER A 334 -2.48 24.94 -19.19
N LYS A 335 -3.29 24.20 -19.94
CA LYS A 335 -4.29 24.77 -20.86
C LYS A 335 -5.67 24.83 -20.22
N GLU A 336 -5.93 23.90 -19.32
CA GLU A 336 -7.14 23.76 -18.52
C GLU A 336 -6.83 24.08 -17.04
N PRO A 337 -7.83 24.22 -16.15
CA PRO A 337 -7.57 24.29 -14.71
C PRO A 337 -6.70 23.12 -14.22
N VAL A 338 -5.73 23.39 -13.36
CA VAL A 338 -4.89 22.34 -12.76
C VAL A 338 -5.73 21.54 -11.77
N HIS A 339 -6.26 20.41 -12.22
CA HIS A 339 -7.06 19.53 -11.38
C HIS A 339 -6.24 18.79 -10.32
N VAL A 340 -5.01 18.40 -10.66
CA VAL A 340 -4.03 17.76 -9.76
C VAL A 340 -2.66 18.37 -10.00
N GLN A 341 -1.98 18.83 -8.95
CA GLN A 341 -0.66 19.46 -9.14
C GLN A 341 0.48 18.43 -9.27
N HIS A 342 0.45 17.38 -8.44
CA HIS A 342 1.48 16.35 -8.39
C HIS A 342 0.86 14.95 -8.43
N LEU A 343 1.49 14.06 -9.20
CA LEU A 343 1.14 12.64 -9.30
C LEU A 343 2.33 11.84 -8.77
N LEU A 344 2.07 10.93 -7.84
CA LEU A 344 3.09 10.13 -7.17
C LEU A 344 2.70 8.66 -7.17
N VAL A 345 3.62 7.83 -7.67
CA VAL A 345 3.60 6.37 -7.50
C VAL A 345 4.70 6.03 -6.52
N ASN A 346 4.39 5.26 -5.47
CA ASN A 346 5.38 4.74 -4.55
C ASN A 346 5.02 3.32 -4.04
N GLY A 347 5.18 2.33 -4.92
CA GLY A 347 5.04 0.91 -4.59
C GLY A 347 6.31 0.27 -4.02
N CYS A 348 7.13 1.05 -3.31
CA CYS A 348 8.43 0.58 -2.81
C CYS A 348 8.36 -0.07 -1.42
N GLY A 349 7.22 -0.67 -1.04
CA GLY A 349 6.97 -1.30 0.26
C GLY A 349 7.64 -2.65 0.47
N GLY A 350 8.34 -3.15 -0.55
CA GLY A 350 9.13 -4.38 -0.47
C GLY A 350 8.71 -5.46 -1.46
N ALA A 351 7.77 -5.17 -2.35
CA ALA A 351 7.46 -6.04 -3.48
C ALA A 351 8.53 -6.03 -4.58
N PHE A 352 8.46 -7.05 -5.44
CA PHE A 352 9.32 -7.18 -6.60
C PHE A 352 9.20 -5.96 -7.54
N LEU A 353 10.28 -5.57 -8.20
CA LEU A 353 10.35 -4.30 -8.92
C LEU A 353 9.62 -4.31 -10.27
N HIS A 354 8.74 -3.33 -10.51
CA HIS A 354 8.11 -3.06 -11.81
C HIS A 354 8.98 -2.14 -12.69
N PRO A 355 8.93 -2.27 -14.03
CA PRO A 355 9.72 -1.43 -14.92
C PRO A 355 9.22 0.03 -14.92
N THR A 356 10.15 0.97 -14.97
CA THR A 356 9.85 2.41 -15.08
C THR A 356 9.97 2.89 -16.54
N HIS A 357 10.88 2.31 -17.33
CA HIS A 357 11.15 2.73 -18.71
C HIS A 357 9.95 2.61 -19.66
N VAL A 358 8.99 1.74 -19.36
CA VAL A 358 7.75 1.59 -20.15
C VAL A 358 6.84 2.83 -20.06
N PHE A 359 7.05 3.67 -19.03
CA PHE A 359 6.27 4.87 -18.75
C PHE A 359 7.02 6.17 -19.10
N GLU A 360 8.21 6.10 -19.70
CA GLU A 360 9.05 7.28 -20.01
C GLU A 360 8.34 8.34 -20.86
N ASN A 361 7.38 7.92 -21.69
CA ASN A 361 6.65 8.80 -22.59
C ASN A 361 5.36 9.40 -21.98
N PHE A 362 5.06 9.12 -20.72
CA PHE A 362 3.91 9.72 -20.04
C PHE A 362 4.13 11.24 -19.86
N LYS A 363 3.26 12.04 -20.49
CA LYS A 363 3.43 13.51 -20.56
C LYS A 363 2.14 14.29 -20.37
N GLU A 364 0.98 13.65 -20.40
CA GLU A 364 -0.30 14.34 -20.36
C GLU A 364 -1.28 13.62 -19.44
N CYS A 365 -1.99 14.40 -18.62
CA CYS A 365 -3.06 13.92 -17.78
C CYS A 365 -4.05 15.05 -17.52
N TYR A 366 -5.34 14.73 -17.43
CA TYR A 366 -6.41 15.73 -17.20
C TYR A 366 -6.40 16.92 -18.18
N GLY A 367 -5.84 16.79 -19.38
CA GLY A 367 -5.72 17.87 -20.37
C GLY A 367 -4.54 18.83 -20.16
N ASN A 368 -3.68 18.57 -19.17
CA ASN A 368 -2.47 19.35 -18.89
C ASN A 368 -1.20 18.52 -19.07
N LYS A 369 -0.06 19.20 -19.24
CA LYS A 369 1.24 18.54 -19.40
C LYS A 369 1.93 18.32 -18.06
N TYR A 370 2.55 17.16 -17.95
CA TYR A 370 3.29 16.71 -16.78
C TYR A 370 4.73 16.37 -17.16
N GLU A 371 5.64 16.70 -16.26
CA GLU A 371 7.05 16.34 -16.38
C GLU A 371 7.42 15.35 -15.26
N THR A 372 8.18 14.31 -15.62
CA THR A 372 8.79 13.41 -14.62
C THR A 372 9.84 14.19 -13.82
N LYS A 373 9.62 14.36 -12.52
CA LYS A 373 10.54 15.05 -11.61
C LYS A 373 11.50 14.12 -10.89
N ALA A 374 11.12 12.86 -10.70
CA ALA A 374 11.96 11.84 -10.08
C ALA A 374 11.42 10.46 -10.41
N VAL A 375 12.32 9.48 -10.57
CA VAL A 375 11.98 8.09 -10.88
C VAL A 375 13.02 7.15 -10.28
N TYR A 376 12.57 6.04 -9.69
CA TYR A 376 13.44 4.98 -9.21
C TYR A 376 12.82 3.60 -9.49
N PRO A 377 13.54 2.67 -10.14
CA PRO A 377 14.87 2.86 -10.75
C PRO A 377 14.85 3.87 -11.91
N SER A 378 16.03 4.40 -12.26
CA SER A 378 16.16 5.23 -13.47
C SER A 378 15.70 4.45 -14.72
N TYR A 379 15.27 5.14 -15.78
CA TYR A 379 14.83 4.47 -17.02
C TYR A 379 15.92 3.59 -17.63
N GLU A 380 17.18 4.04 -17.56
CA GLU A 380 18.34 3.30 -18.03
C GLU A 380 18.56 2.03 -17.18
N ASP A 381 18.56 2.16 -15.85
CA ASP A 381 18.73 1.01 -14.95
C ASP A 381 17.58 0.02 -15.10
N SER A 382 16.35 0.52 -15.20
CA SER A 382 15.16 -0.30 -15.43
C SER A 382 15.27 -1.11 -16.71
N SER A 383 15.71 -0.50 -17.81
CA SER A 383 15.91 -1.17 -19.09
C SER A 383 17.00 -2.24 -19.01
N LYS A 384 18.13 -1.94 -18.34
CA LYS A 384 19.22 -2.90 -18.11
C LYS A 384 18.78 -4.10 -17.27
N ILE A 385 18.02 -3.85 -16.20
CA ILE A 385 17.46 -4.90 -15.34
C ILE A 385 16.52 -5.79 -16.16
N ALA A 386 15.60 -5.19 -16.93
CA ALA A 386 14.64 -5.90 -17.75
C ALA A 386 15.31 -6.78 -18.81
N LEU A 387 16.34 -6.27 -19.50
CA LEU A 387 17.08 -7.05 -20.50
C LEU A 387 17.76 -8.28 -19.87
N GLY A 388 18.30 -8.13 -18.65
CA GLY A 388 18.89 -9.24 -17.90
C GLY A 388 17.87 -10.30 -17.46
N ASN A 389 16.58 -9.95 -17.33
CA ASN A 389 15.55 -10.88 -16.90
C ASN A 389 15.30 -12.00 -17.91
N ILE A 390 15.51 -11.78 -19.21
CA ILE A 390 15.31 -12.82 -20.25
C ILE A 390 16.11 -14.10 -19.93
N LEU A 391 17.36 -13.95 -19.47
CA LEU A 391 18.22 -15.08 -19.12
C LEU A 391 18.09 -15.47 -17.63
N LYS A 392 18.02 -14.47 -16.74
CA LYS A 392 17.96 -14.72 -15.29
C LYS A 392 16.66 -15.40 -14.87
N PHE A 393 15.54 -15.03 -15.47
CA PHE A 393 14.23 -15.62 -15.18
C PHE A 393 14.25 -17.11 -15.48
N ARG A 394 14.64 -17.51 -16.69
CA ARG A 394 14.73 -18.92 -17.10
C ARG A 394 15.65 -19.72 -16.20
N ARG A 395 16.79 -19.14 -15.82
CA ARG A 395 17.74 -19.79 -14.91
C ARG A 395 17.16 -19.99 -13.50
N LYS A 396 16.43 -19.02 -12.97
CA LYS A 396 15.86 -19.06 -11.62
C LYS A 396 14.58 -19.92 -11.55
N ASN A 397 13.78 -19.88 -12.61
CA ASN A 397 12.44 -20.49 -12.69
C ASN A 397 12.38 -21.60 -13.75
N TRP A 398 13.46 -22.39 -13.91
CA TRP A 398 13.55 -23.41 -14.96
C TRP A 398 12.42 -24.46 -14.92
N GLN A 399 11.91 -24.77 -13.73
CA GLN A 399 10.80 -25.70 -13.56
C GLN A 399 9.51 -25.14 -14.18
N PHE A 400 9.26 -23.84 -13.99
CA PHE A 400 8.15 -23.14 -14.61
C PHE A 400 8.26 -23.17 -16.14
N ASP A 401 9.45 -22.93 -16.69
CA ASP A 401 9.67 -23.00 -18.14
C ASP A 401 9.37 -24.41 -18.71
N VAL A 402 9.82 -25.47 -18.04
CA VAL A 402 9.60 -26.85 -18.49
C VAL A 402 8.13 -27.24 -18.40
N ILE A 403 7.49 -26.98 -17.26
CA ILE A 403 6.09 -27.36 -17.02
C ILE A 403 5.15 -26.49 -17.86
N GLY A 404 5.37 -25.18 -17.87
CA GLY A 404 4.60 -24.25 -18.69
C GLY A 404 4.75 -24.57 -20.18
N GLY A 405 5.95 -24.92 -20.63
CA GLY A 405 6.20 -25.39 -21.99
C GLY A 405 5.46 -26.67 -22.33
N PHE A 406 5.42 -27.65 -21.42
CA PHE A 406 4.65 -28.88 -21.60
C PHE A 406 3.13 -28.62 -21.64
N VAL A 407 2.60 -27.81 -20.72
CA VAL A 407 1.16 -27.44 -20.70
C VAL A 407 0.79 -26.70 -21.98
N TYR A 408 1.60 -25.73 -22.40
CA TYR A 408 1.39 -25.01 -23.66
C TYR A 408 1.41 -25.97 -24.85
N PHE A 409 2.37 -26.89 -24.89
CA PHE A 409 2.43 -27.93 -25.92
C PHE A 409 1.16 -28.77 -25.95
N VAL A 410 0.66 -29.25 -24.81
CA VAL A 410 -0.58 -30.04 -24.74
C VAL A 410 -1.80 -29.22 -25.19
N LEU A 411 -1.91 -27.95 -24.78
CA LEU A 411 -3.00 -27.07 -25.19
C LEU A 411 -2.99 -26.86 -26.70
N VAL A 412 -1.84 -26.49 -27.28
CA VAL A 412 -1.70 -26.32 -28.73
C VAL A 412 -1.94 -27.65 -29.45
N PHE A 413 -1.42 -28.76 -28.92
CA PHE A 413 -1.62 -30.10 -29.46
C PHE A 413 -3.11 -30.48 -29.50
N SER A 414 -3.86 -30.15 -28.44
CA SER A 414 -5.30 -30.40 -28.35
C SER A 414 -6.13 -29.59 -29.34
N MET A 415 -5.59 -28.47 -29.86
CA MET A 415 -6.23 -27.63 -30.88
C MET A 415 -5.95 -28.11 -32.31
N PHE A 416 -5.01 -29.03 -32.51
CA PHE A 416 -4.83 -29.64 -33.83
C PHE A 416 -5.94 -30.67 -34.10
N PRO A 417 -6.46 -30.72 -35.34
CA PRO A 417 -7.45 -31.73 -35.72
C PRO A 417 -6.84 -33.12 -35.56
N GLN A 418 -7.51 -33.95 -34.77
CA GLN A 418 -7.17 -35.37 -34.62
C GLN A 418 -7.65 -36.10 -35.87
N VAL A 419 -6.73 -36.72 -36.61
CA VAL A 419 -7.01 -37.52 -37.82
C VAL A 419 -7.44 -38.92 -37.43
#